data_AF-A0A973CYH8-F1
#
_entry.id   AF-A0A973CYH8-F1
#
_cell.length_a   1.000
_cell.length_b   1.000
_cell.length_c   1.000
_cell.angle_alpha   90.00
_cell.angle_beta   90.00
_cell.angle_gamma   90.00
#
_symmetry.space_group_name_H-M   'P 1'
#
loop_
_entity.id
_entity.type
_entity.pdbx_description
1 polymer ?
#
loop_
_entity_poly.entity_id
_entity_poly.type
_entity_poly.pdbx_seq_one_letter_code
_entity_poly.pdbx_strand_id
1 'polypeptide(L)'
;MPRRAESACWAARAALRKRHLARLGVALLLLGWNASPAGAEPADARANSAPTAEAYDDLHARLQILETQVAQLRDSEEIRALRQRYHAYVNEGQHGLIGDLFSESGVVDFGELGRRVGREAIGHFFSEQLINDDLSFIKQFNHNHAVELAGDRASGFSYLEAKNVLAGEATLVAARYDDAYVRTAEGWRFQEMKLTLYFVAPFAQGWGAATNSPEAR
;
A
#
# COMPACT_ATOMS: atom_id res chain seq x y z
N MET A 1 -34.64 -14.84 24.68
CA MET A 1 -33.38 -14.58 25.41
C MET A 1 -32.33 -15.53 24.86
N PRO A 2 -31.18 -15.03 24.36
CA PRO A 2 -30.12 -14.54 25.24
C PRO A 2 -29.51 -13.19 24.78
N ARG A 3 -29.58 -12.18 25.65
CA ARG A 3 -28.67 -11.02 25.67
C ARG A 3 -27.68 -11.29 26.80
N ARG A 4 -26.42 -11.61 26.50
CA ARG A 4 -25.29 -11.55 27.47
C ARG A 4 -23.89 -11.88 26.91
N ALA A 5 -23.71 -12.04 25.60
CA ALA A 5 -22.39 -12.34 25.02
C ALA A 5 -21.68 -11.15 24.33
N GLU A 6 -22.41 -10.06 24.00
CA GLU A 6 -21.83 -8.93 23.24
C GLU A 6 -21.16 -7.85 24.11
N SER A 7 -21.29 -7.91 25.43
CA SER A 7 -20.74 -6.86 26.33
C SER A 7 -19.30 -7.11 26.80
N ALA A 8 -18.71 -8.28 26.51
CA ALA A 8 -17.36 -8.63 26.97
C ALA A 8 -16.25 -8.31 25.95
N CYS A 9 -16.58 -8.07 24.67
CA CYS A 9 -15.57 -7.86 23.62
C CYS A 9 -15.11 -6.39 23.49
N TRP A 10 -15.86 -5.43 24.05
CA TRP A 10 -15.51 -3.99 24.03
C TRP A 10 -14.63 -3.54 25.21
N ALA A 11 -14.62 -4.28 26.33
CA ALA A 11 -13.83 -3.92 27.52
C ALA A 11 -12.35 -4.35 27.43
N ALA A 12 -12.00 -5.30 26.55
CA ALA A 12 -10.63 -5.80 26.40
C ALA A 12 -9.74 -4.93 25.48
N ARG A 13 -10.32 -4.03 24.68
CA ARG A 13 -9.56 -3.13 23.78
C ARG A 13 -9.14 -1.80 24.42
N ALA A 14 -9.61 -1.48 25.62
CA ALA A 14 -9.26 -0.23 26.33
C ALA A 14 -8.10 -0.38 27.34
N ALA A 15 -7.67 -1.61 27.66
CA ALA A 15 -6.72 -1.89 28.76
C ALA A 15 -5.25 -2.08 28.34
N LEU A 16 -4.93 -2.10 27.04
CA LEU A 16 -3.56 -2.32 26.52
C LEU A 16 -2.84 -1.04 26.07
N ARG A 17 -3.37 0.14 26.39
CA ARG A 17 -2.73 1.45 26.10
C ARG A 17 -2.13 2.15 27.32
N LYS A 18 -2.06 1.49 28.46
CA LYS A 18 -1.51 2.07 29.70
C LYS A 18 -0.61 1.09 30.41
N ARG A 19 0.67 1.02 30.02
CA ARG A 19 1.84 0.77 30.89
C ARG A 19 3.11 0.67 30.04
N HIS A 20 4.12 1.46 30.44
CA HIS A 20 5.50 1.53 29.92
C HIS A 20 5.64 2.29 28.59
N LEU A 21 5.86 3.61 28.58
CA LEU A 21 7.10 4.26 29.03
C LEU A 21 6.81 5.59 29.74
N ALA A 22 7.30 5.68 30.97
CA ALA A 22 7.46 6.92 31.70
C ALA A 22 8.76 7.62 31.25
N ARG A 23 8.84 8.92 31.59
CA ARG A 23 10.02 9.82 31.63
C ARG A 23 10.18 10.63 30.34
N LEU A 24 10.11 11.96 30.31
CA LEU A 24 10.13 13.00 31.35
C LEU A 24 9.36 14.23 30.83
N GLY A 25 8.28 14.61 31.52
CA GLY A 25 7.69 15.93 31.42
C GLY A 25 8.41 16.86 32.39
N VAL A 26 8.95 17.95 31.86
CA VAL A 26 9.53 19.06 32.60
C VAL A 26 8.38 19.93 33.13
N ALA A 27 8.30 20.11 34.45
CA ALA A 27 7.63 21.25 35.07
C ALA A 27 8.09 21.39 36.53
N LEU A 28 8.98 22.36 36.79
CA LEU A 28 9.46 22.77 38.10
C LEU A 28 8.88 24.16 38.42
N LEU A 29 8.17 24.30 39.54
CA LEU A 29 7.82 25.53 40.27
C LEU A 29 7.32 25.01 41.64
N LEU A 30 7.72 25.43 42.85
CA LEU A 30 8.42 26.59 43.41
C LEU A 30 8.99 26.22 44.80
N LEU A 31 9.82 27.12 45.34
CA LEU A 31 10.24 27.34 46.74
C LEU A 31 11.55 26.67 47.19
N GLY A 32 12.57 27.51 47.36
CA GLY A 32 13.83 27.16 48.01
C GLY A 32 14.90 28.23 47.85
N TRP A 33 14.67 29.39 48.45
CA TRP A 33 15.64 30.49 48.57
C TRP A 33 16.85 30.01 49.39
N ASN A 34 18.06 30.14 48.84
CA ASN A 34 19.28 30.32 49.65
C ASN A 34 20.29 31.14 48.86
N ALA A 35 20.56 32.34 49.36
CA ALA A 35 21.53 33.27 48.81
C ALA A 35 22.89 33.08 49.47
N SER A 36 23.96 33.08 48.68
CA SER A 36 25.24 33.75 49.00
C SER A 36 26.15 33.83 47.77
N PRO A 37 27.08 34.81 47.73
CA PRO A 37 27.24 35.64 46.55
C PRO A 37 28.59 35.43 45.82
N ALA A 38 28.70 36.10 44.67
CA ALA A 38 29.93 36.51 44.01
C ALA A 38 30.85 35.37 43.51
N GLY A 39 30.53 34.90 42.31
CA GLY A 39 31.49 34.30 41.39
C GLY A 39 30.97 34.52 39.99
N ALA A 40 31.37 35.62 39.35
CA ALA A 40 31.11 35.80 37.94
C ALA A 40 31.92 34.73 37.17
N GLU A 41 31.28 33.62 36.84
CA GLU A 41 31.76 32.78 35.75
C GLU A 41 31.78 33.66 34.49
N PRO A 42 32.87 33.64 33.70
CA PRO A 42 32.85 34.33 32.41
C PRO A 42 31.75 33.66 31.61
N ALA A 43 30.74 34.45 31.21
CA ALA A 43 29.73 34.00 30.27
C ALA A 43 30.47 33.35 29.10
N ASP A 44 30.35 32.03 28.96
CA ASP A 44 30.86 31.29 27.81
C ASP A 44 30.04 31.79 26.63
N ALA A 45 30.56 32.85 26.00
CA ALA A 45 30.08 33.45 24.78
C ALA A 45 30.35 32.47 23.63
N ARG A 46 29.82 31.25 23.72
CA ARG A 46 29.58 30.41 22.56
C ARG A 46 28.48 31.10 21.78
N ALA A 47 28.93 32.00 20.91
CA ALA A 47 28.27 32.50 19.71
C ALA A 47 26.80 32.07 19.61
N ASN A 48 25.92 32.80 20.27
CA ASN A 48 24.50 32.84 19.92
C ASN A 48 24.33 33.80 18.73
N SER A 49 25.19 33.65 17.71
CA SER A 49 25.06 34.37 16.46
C SER A 49 23.91 33.73 15.70
N ALA A 50 22.94 34.54 15.28
CA ALA A 50 21.89 34.10 14.37
C ALA A 50 22.50 33.34 13.19
N PRO A 51 21.84 32.27 12.68
CA PRO A 51 22.34 31.52 11.55
C PRO A 51 22.69 32.46 10.40
N THR A 52 23.81 32.21 9.72
CA THR A 52 24.21 32.99 8.55
C THR A 52 23.21 32.79 7.42
N ALA A 53 23.15 33.72 6.47
CA ALA A 53 22.32 33.54 5.26
C ALA A 53 22.63 32.21 4.56
N GLU A 54 23.90 31.82 4.49
CA GLU A 54 24.34 30.52 3.97
C GLU A 54 23.78 29.32 4.75
N ALA A 55 23.66 29.42 6.08
CA ALA A 55 23.06 28.37 6.90
C ALA A 55 21.54 28.27 6.69
N TYR A 56 20.86 29.39 6.44
CA TYR A 56 19.46 29.37 6.03
C TYR A 56 19.28 28.76 4.63
N ASP A 57 20.16 29.07 3.67
CA ASP A 57 20.09 28.51 2.32
C ASP A 57 20.31 26.99 2.32
N ASP A 58 21.29 26.48 3.08
CA ASP A 58 21.48 25.03 3.30
C ASP A 58 20.23 24.38 3.90
N LEU A 59 19.64 25.00 4.92
CA LEU A 59 18.43 24.47 5.56
C LEU A 59 17.25 24.41 4.59
N HIS A 60 17.05 25.45 3.77
CA HIS A 60 15.99 25.46 2.74
C HIS A 60 16.22 24.37 1.70
N ALA A 61 17.46 24.20 1.22
CA ALA A 61 17.80 23.14 0.27
C ALA A 61 17.52 21.74 0.85
N ARG A 62 17.91 21.51 2.11
CA ARG A 62 17.64 20.25 2.82
C ARG A 62 16.15 20.02 3.04
N LEU A 63 15.38 21.06 3.35
CA LEU A 63 13.94 20.97 3.50
C LEU A 63 13.28 20.57 2.17
N GLN A 64 13.66 21.19 1.06
CA GLN A 64 13.13 20.85 -0.27
C GLN A 64 13.42 19.39 -0.67
N ILE A 65 14.64 18.90 -0.37
CA ILE A 65 15.01 17.49 -0.58
C ILE A 65 14.10 16.57 0.24
N LEU A 66 13.90 16.88 1.54
CA LEU A 66 13.07 16.08 2.41
C LEU A 66 11.59 16.10 2.00
N GLU A 67 11.05 17.25 1.58
CA GLU A 67 9.69 17.38 1.07
C GLU A 67 9.50 16.51 -0.18
N THR A 68 10.47 16.53 -1.10
CA THR A 68 10.48 15.70 -2.29
C THR A 68 10.52 14.20 -1.94
N GLN A 69 11.38 13.80 -1.01
CA GLN A 69 11.49 12.41 -0.56
C GLN A 69 10.21 11.93 0.12
N VAL A 70 9.60 12.76 0.96
CA VAL A 70 8.33 12.44 1.64
C VAL A 70 7.20 12.31 0.62
N ALA A 71 7.15 13.18 -0.40
CA ALA A 71 6.16 13.07 -1.48
C ALA A 71 6.32 11.74 -2.24
N GLN A 72 7.54 11.38 -2.64
CA GLN A 72 7.83 10.12 -3.33
C GLN A 72 7.49 8.88 -2.48
N LEU A 73 7.75 8.92 -1.18
CA LEU A 73 7.36 7.83 -0.28
C LEU A 73 5.84 7.71 -0.17
N ARG A 74 5.11 8.83 -0.05
CA ARG A 74 3.65 8.83 -0.02
C ARG A 74 3.05 8.27 -1.31
N ASP A 75 3.60 8.65 -2.46
CA ASP A 75 3.15 8.15 -3.76
C ASP A 75 3.37 6.64 -3.89
N SER A 76 4.54 6.17 -3.49
CA SER A 76 4.86 4.74 -3.49
C SER A 76 3.90 3.94 -2.61
N GLU A 77 3.59 4.45 -1.42
CA GLU A 77 2.64 3.81 -0.51
C GLU A 77 1.19 3.88 -1.00
N GLU A 78 0.77 4.96 -1.66
CA GLU A 78 -0.55 5.06 -2.26
C GLU A 78 -0.74 4.04 -3.39
N ILE A 79 0.29 3.86 -4.24
CA ILE A 79 0.31 2.84 -5.29
C ILE A 79 0.28 1.42 -4.68
N ARG A 80 1.04 1.16 -3.61
CA ARG A 80 0.98 -0.11 -2.88
C ARG A 80 -0.40 -0.39 -2.31
N ALA A 81 -1.02 0.63 -1.71
CA ALA A 81 -2.38 0.54 -1.18
C ALA A 81 -3.41 0.31 -2.29
N LEU A 82 -3.23 0.92 -3.47
CA LEU A 82 -4.07 0.71 -4.65
C LEU A 82 -4.05 -0.75 -5.10
N ARG A 83 -2.85 -1.34 -5.25
CA ARG A 83 -2.67 -2.76 -5.61
C ARG A 83 -3.26 -3.70 -4.56
N GLN A 84 -3.08 -3.40 -3.27
CA GLN A 84 -3.71 -4.16 -2.18
C GLN A 84 -5.24 -4.07 -2.23
N ARG A 85 -5.81 -2.88 -2.51
CA ARG A 85 -7.26 -2.66 -2.59
C ARG A 85 -7.90 -3.49 -3.70
N TYR A 86 -7.23 -3.60 -4.85
CA TYR A 86 -7.66 -4.50 -5.92
C TYR A 86 -7.81 -5.95 -5.42
N HIS A 87 -6.79 -6.50 -4.76
CA HIS A 87 -6.86 -7.88 -4.23
C HIS A 87 -7.90 -8.02 -3.12
N ALA A 88 -8.09 -7.00 -2.27
CA ALA A 88 -9.15 -6.99 -1.28
C ALA A 88 -10.52 -7.05 -1.94
N TYR A 89 -10.77 -6.26 -2.99
CA TYR A 89 -12.05 -6.29 -3.70
C TYR A 89 -12.31 -7.64 -4.38
N VAL A 90 -11.30 -8.27 -4.98
CA VAL A 90 -11.44 -9.63 -5.53
C VAL A 90 -11.78 -10.62 -4.42
N ASN A 91 -11.02 -10.61 -3.32
CA ASN A 91 -11.16 -11.58 -2.24
C ASN A 91 -12.46 -11.42 -1.46
N GLU A 92 -12.92 -10.19 -1.24
CA GLU A 92 -14.12 -9.89 -0.46
C GLU A 92 -15.39 -9.85 -1.31
N GLY A 93 -15.31 -10.21 -2.60
CA GLY A 93 -16.47 -10.24 -3.49
C GLY A 93 -17.01 -8.86 -3.88
N GLN A 94 -16.20 -7.80 -3.72
CA GLN A 94 -16.58 -6.41 -4.01
C GLN A 94 -16.23 -6.04 -5.46
N HIS A 95 -16.53 -6.93 -6.40
CA HIS A 95 -16.03 -6.84 -7.79
C HIS A 95 -16.52 -5.58 -8.52
N GLY A 96 -17.73 -5.10 -8.22
CA GLY A 96 -18.27 -3.86 -8.77
C GLY A 96 -17.47 -2.60 -8.44
N LEU A 97 -16.61 -2.62 -7.42
CA LEU A 97 -15.76 -1.49 -7.05
C LEU A 97 -14.40 -1.49 -7.78
N ILE A 98 -14.07 -2.55 -8.52
CA ILE A 98 -12.75 -2.69 -9.16
C ILE A 98 -12.55 -1.66 -10.27
N GLY A 99 -13.60 -1.33 -11.02
CA GLY A 99 -13.53 -0.31 -12.07
C GLY A 99 -12.97 1.02 -11.57
N ASP A 100 -13.39 1.47 -10.39
CA ASP A 100 -13.00 2.77 -9.82
C ASP A 100 -11.51 2.89 -9.46
N LEU A 101 -10.79 1.76 -9.44
CA LEU A 101 -9.34 1.73 -9.25
C LEU A 101 -8.57 2.14 -10.52
N PHE A 102 -9.24 2.20 -11.66
CA PHE A 102 -8.65 2.53 -12.95
C PHE A 102 -8.86 4.00 -13.32
N SER A 103 -7.91 4.52 -14.09
CA SER A 103 -8.10 5.77 -14.84
C SER A 103 -9.26 5.62 -15.83
N GLU A 104 -9.80 6.74 -16.30
CA GLU A 104 -10.92 6.73 -17.26
C GLU A 104 -10.60 5.88 -18.51
N SER A 105 -9.36 5.98 -19.00
CA SER A 105 -8.81 5.22 -20.13
C SER A 105 -8.00 3.99 -19.73
N GLY A 106 -8.19 3.48 -18.51
CA GLY A 106 -7.44 2.36 -17.98
C GLY A 106 -7.58 1.08 -18.81
N VAL A 107 -6.58 0.20 -18.74
CA VAL A 107 -6.53 -1.06 -19.48
C VAL A 107 -6.33 -2.24 -18.53
N VAL A 108 -7.07 -3.31 -18.76
CA VAL A 108 -6.79 -4.63 -18.19
C VAL A 108 -6.42 -5.55 -19.34
N ASP A 109 -5.28 -6.21 -19.22
CA ASP A 109 -4.80 -7.22 -20.17
C ASP A 109 -4.45 -8.50 -19.43
N PHE A 110 -5.32 -9.50 -19.56
CA PHE A 110 -5.14 -10.82 -18.95
C PHE A 110 -4.75 -11.88 -20.00
N GLY A 111 -4.12 -11.46 -21.10
CA GLY A 111 -3.71 -12.35 -22.19
C GLY A 111 -4.89 -13.07 -22.80
N GLU A 112 -4.91 -14.40 -22.72
CA GLU A 112 -5.96 -15.25 -23.28
C GLU A 112 -7.35 -15.02 -22.65
N LEU A 113 -7.41 -14.55 -21.40
CA LEU A 113 -8.67 -14.16 -20.74
C LEU A 113 -9.24 -12.84 -21.30
N GLY A 114 -8.46 -12.15 -22.14
CA GLY A 114 -8.87 -11.02 -22.92
C GLY A 114 -8.41 -9.68 -22.36
N ARG A 115 -8.71 -8.65 -23.15
CA ARG A 115 -8.35 -7.26 -22.89
C ARG A 115 -9.59 -6.39 -22.76
N ARG A 116 -9.58 -5.43 -21.84
CA ARG A 116 -10.65 -4.44 -21.65
C ARG A 116 -10.04 -3.04 -21.56
N VAL A 117 -10.72 -2.07 -22.15
CA VAL A 117 -10.27 -0.67 -22.20
C VAL A 117 -11.40 0.21 -21.68
N GLY A 118 -11.05 1.11 -20.78
CA GLY A 118 -11.98 2.04 -20.15
C GLY A 118 -12.53 1.53 -18.83
N ARG A 119 -12.67 2.45 -17.87
CA ARG A 119 -13.16 2.17 -16.51
C ARG A 119 -14.47 1.36 -16.50
N GLU A 120 -15.43 1.75 -17.33
CA GLU A 120 -16.76 1.12 -17.39
C GLU A 120 -16.68 -0.32 -17.89
N ALA A 121 -15.96 -0.57 -18.99
CA ALA A 121 -15.79 -1.91 -19.55
C ALA A 121 -15.04 -2.84 -18.59
N ILE A 122 -14.07 -2.30 -17.84
CA ILE A 122 -13.36 -3.03 -16.78
C ILE A 122 -14.33 -3.35 -15.63
N GLY A 123 -15.09 -2.38 -15.15
CA GLY A 123 -16.09 -2.59 -14.09
C GLY A 123 -17.08 -3.71 -14.43
N HIS A 124 -17.67 -3.63 -15.63
CA HIS A 124 -18.60 -4.65 -16.14
C HIS A 124 -17.95 -6.04 -16.25
N PHE A 125 -16.70 -6.11 -16.71
CA PHE A 125 -15.98 -7.38 -16.78
C PHE A 125 -15.83 -8.03 -15.40
N PHE A 126 -15.43 -7.27 -14.38
CA PHE A 126 -15.26 -7.82 -13.04
C PHE A 126 -16.60 -8.14 -12.35
N SER A 127 -17.64 -7.32 -12.51
CA SER A 127 -18.91 -7.54 -11.83
C SER A 127 -19.77 -8.64 -12.46
N GLU A 128 -19.73 -8.79 -13.80
CA GLU A 128 -20.67 -9.66 -14.51
C GLU A 128 -20.01 -10.85 -15.23
N GLN A 129 -18.72 -10.77 -15.59
CA GLN A 129 -18.11 -11.75 -16.51
C GLN A 129 -17.04 -12.63 -15.88
N LEU A 130 -16.21 -12.06 -15.00
CA LEU A 130 -15.04 -12.76 -14.47
C LEU A 130 -15.44 -13.92 -13.55
N ILE A 131 -16.36 -13.68 -12.61
CA ILE A 131 -16.90 -14.71 -11.73
C ILE A 131 -18.17 -15.24 -12.35
N ASN A 132 -18.13 -16.50 -12.78
CA ASN A 132 -19.20 -17.16 -13.50
C ASN A 132 -19.22 -18.66 -13.13
N ASP A 133 -20.03 -19.45 -13.81
CA ASP A 133 -20.15 -20.88 -13.53
C ASP A 133 -18.82 -21.64 -13.70
N ASP A 134 -17.95 -21.17 -14.60
CA ASP A 134 -16.62 -21.74 -14.79
C ASP A 134 -15.65 -21.30 -13.68
N LEU A 135 -15.60 -20.01 -13.33
CA LEU A 135 -14.78 -19.49 -12.23
C LEU A 135 -15.63 -19.18 -10.99
N SER A 136 -16.00 -20.24 -10.25
CA SER A 136 -16.94 -20.15 -9.13
C SER A 136 -16.29 -19.74 -7.79
N PHE A 137 -14.97 -19.80 -7.69
CA PHE A 137 -14.23 -19.40 -6.49
C PHE A 137 -12.87 -18.82 -6.87
N ILE A 138 -12.46 -17.77 -6.14
CA ILE A 138 -11.13 -17.16 -6.28
C ILE A 138 -10.66 -16.58 -4.94
N LYS A 139 -9.40 -16.81 -4.61
CA LYS A 139 -8.64 -16.06 -3.59
C LYS A 139 -7.24 -15.75 -4.11
N GLN A 140 -6.87 -14.49 -4.08
CA GLN A 140 -5.61 -13.96 -4.58
C GLN A 140 -4.72 -13.43 -3.45
N PHE A 141 -3.44 -13.79 -3.49
CA PHE A 141 -2.42 -13.36 -2.54
C PHE A 141 -1.26 -12.76 -3.32
N ASN A 142 -1.05 -11.46 -3.11
CA ASN A 142 0.03 -10.72 -3.74
C ASN A 142 1.34 -10.91 -2.96
N HIS A 143 2.42 -11.15 -3.68
CA HIS A 143 3.77 -11.26 -3.17
C HIS A 143 4.65 -10.21 -3.83
N ASN A 144 5.33 -9.42 -3.00
CA ASN A 144 6.22 -8.35 -3.41
C ASN A 144 5.51 -7.26 -4.23
N HIS A 145 5.93 -6.01 -4.08
CA HIS A 145 5.50 -4.96 -4.99
C HIS A 145 6.66 -4.02 -5.20
N ALA A 146 7.20 -3.97 -6.41
CA ALA A 146 8.17 -2.97 -6.80
C ALA A 146 7.43 -1.81 -7.47
N VAL A 147 7.83 -0.59 -7.15
CA VAL A 147 7.22 0.64 -7.68
C VAL A 147 8.34 1.57 -8.09
N GLU A 148 8.27 2.09 -9.30
CA GLU A 148 9.19 3.07 -9.87
C GLU A 148 8.38 4.31 -10.27
N LEU A 149 8.66 5.44 -9.60
CA LEU A 149 7.97 6.70 -9.83
C LEU A 149 8.64 7.52 -10.94
N ALA A 150 7.82 8.14 -11.78
CA ALA A 150 8.21 9.04 -12.86
C ALA A 150 7.24 10.23 -12.91
N GLY A 151 7.34 11.12 -11.91
CA GLY A 151 6.44 12.28 -11.77
C GLY A 151 5.01 11.85 -11.48
N ASP A 152 4.09 12.16 -12.40
CA ASP A 152 2.66 11.78 -12.32
C ASP A 152 2.37 10.42 -12.97
N ARG A 153 3.41 9.67 -13.32
CA ARG A 153 3.32 8.29 -13.80
C ARG A 153 4.17 7.39 -12.93
N ALA A 154 3.85 6.11 -12.93
CA ALA A 154 4.69 5.11 -12.30
C ALA A 154 4.54 3.77 -13.01
N SER A 155 5.53 2.91 -12.86
CA SER A 155 5.46 1.50 -13.22
C SER A 155 5.63 0.65 -11.97
N GLY A 156 5.20 -0.60 -12.03
CA GLY A 156 5.45 -1.52 -10.96
C GLY A 156 5.20 -2.95 -11.37
N PHE A 157 5.69 -3.86 -10.53
CA PHE A 157 5.37 -5.27 -10.70
C PHE A 157 5.11 -5.94 -9.37
N SER A 158 4.33 -7.01 -9.42
CA SER A 158 4.08 -7.87 -8.27
C SER A 158 3.89 -9.31 -8.72
N TYR A 159 4.12 -10.26 -7.82
CA TYR A 159 3.83 -11.66 -8.09
C TYR A 159 2.50 -12.04 -7.45
N LEU A 160 1.79 -12.95 -8.10
CA LEU A 160 0.49 -13.43 -7.67
C LEU A 160 0.57 -14.93 -7.40
N GLU A 161 0.05 -15.34 -6.25
CA GLU A 161 -0.48 -16.69 -6.07
C GLU A 161 -2.00 -16.61 -5.96
N ALA A 162 -2.73 -17.47 -6.64
CA ALA A 162 -4.18 -17.57 -6.46
C ALA A 162 -4.65 -19.02 -6.31
N LYS A 163 -5.76 -19.18 -5.61
CA LYS A 163 -6.50 -20.43 -5.42
C LYS A 163 -7.88 -20.24 -6.02
N ASN A 164 -8.18 -21.02 -7.05
CA ASN A 164 -9.43 -20.91 -7.79
C ASN A 164 -10.17 -22.25 -7.82
N VAL A 165 -11.47 -22.21 -8.11
CA VAL A 165 -12.20 -23.35 -8.65
C VAL A 165 -12.56 -23.01 -10.08
N LEU A 166 -11.95 -23.71 -11.03
CA LEU A 166 -12.15 -23.54 -12.47
C LEU A 166 -12.81 -24.79 -13.05
N ALA A 167 -13.98 -24.64 -13.68
CA ALA A 167 -14.81 -25.72 -14.21
C ALA A 167 -15.04 -26.87 -13.19
N GLY A 168 -15.22 -26.50 -11.92
CA GLY A 168 -15.41 -27.44 -10.82
C GLY A 168 -14.13 -28.07 -10.23
N GLU A 169 -12.95 -27.76 -10.77
CA GLU A 169 -11.66 -28.27 -10.29
C GLU A 169 -10.89 -27.22 -9.48
N ALA A 170 -10.36 -27.61 -8.31
CA ALA A 170 -9.51 -26.74 -7.50
C ALA A 170 -8.13 -26.58 -8.16
N THR A 171 -7.72 -25.34 -8.42
CA THR A 171 -6.47 -25.01 -9.11
C THR A 171 -5.61 -24.03 -8.31
N LEU A 172 -4.29 -24.17 -8.45
CA LEU A 172 -3.31 -23.16 -8.07
C LEU A 172 -2.87 -22.36 -9.30
N VAL A 173 -2.74 -21.06 -9.12
CA VAL A 173 -2.27 -20.13 -10.14
C VAL A 173 -1.04 -19.40 -9.61
N ALA A 174 0.01 -19.33 -10.42
CA ALA A 174 1.12 -18.40 -10.20
C ALA A 174 1.23 -17.47 -11.40
N ALA A 175 1.43 -16.18 -11.15
CA ALA A 175 1.48 -15.18 -12.19
C ALA A 175 2.29 -13.95 -11.77
N ARG A 176 2.48 -13.02 -12.70
CA ARG A 176 3.09 -11.71 -12.48
C ARG A 176 2.17 -10.63 -13.01
N TYR A 177 2.03 -9.56 -12.23
CA TYR A 177 1.49 -8.30 -12.71
C TYR A 177 2.62 -7.39 -13.15
N ASP A 178 2.45 -6.77 -14.32
CA ASP A 178 3.25 -5.65 -14.79
C ASP A 178 2.29 -4.46 -15.02
N ASP A 179 2.45 -3.43 -14.21
CA ASP A 179 1.49 -2.35 -14.07
C ASP A 179 2.06 -1.02 -14.53
N ALA A 180 1.16 -0.21 -15.08
CA ALA A 180 1.36 1.23 -15.23
C ALA A 180 0.33 1.99 -14.39
N TYR A 181 0.78 3.06 -13.75
CA TYR A 181 -0.04 3.93 -12.91
C TYR A 181 0.01 5.36 -13.41
N VAL A 182 -1.04 6.12 -13.10
CA VAL A 182 -1.14 7.55 -13.38
C VAL A 182 -1.75 8.26 -12.19
N ARG A 183 -1.22 9.44 -11.85
CA ARG A 183 -1.82 10.32 -10.85
C ARG A 183 -2.98 11.07 -11.48
N THR A 184 -4.11 11.04 -10.81
CA THR A 184 -5.31 11.81 -11.16
C THR A 184 -5.60 12.84 -10.06
N ALA A 185 -6.58 13.73 -10.28
CA ALA A 185 -7.01 14.66 -9.24
C ALA A 185 -7.53 13.92 -7.98
N GLU A 186 -8.03 12.69 -8.15
CA GLU A 186 -8.56 11.83 -7.10
C GLU A 186 -7.53 10.81 -6.56
N GLY A 187 -6.24 11.03 -6.83
CA GLY A 187 -5.12 10.17 -6.41
C GLY A 187 -4.62 9.22 -7.49
N TRP A 188 -3.78 8.26 -7.10
CA TRP A 188 -3.20 7.28 -8.03
C TRP A 188 -4.24 6.28 -8.53
N ARG A 189 -4.15 5.91 -9.81
CA ARG A 189 -5.01 4.93 -10.48
C ARG A 189 -4.21 4.01 -11.38
N PHE A 190 -4.75 2.82 -11.66
CA PHE A 190 -4.22 1.96 -12.71
C PHE A 190 -4.44 2.60 -14.08
N GLN A 191 -3.35 2.77 -14.83
CA GLN A 191 -3.39 3.05 -16.26
C GLN A 191 -3.43 1.74 -17.06
N GLU A 192 -2.66 0.75 -16.62
CA GLU A 192 -2.62 -0.57 -17.20
C GLU A 192 -2.37 -1.60 -16.11
N MET A 193 -3.09 -2.71 -16.18
CA MET A 193 -2.84 -3.91 -15.39
C MET A 193 -2.68 -5.09 -16.34
N LYS A 194 -1.43 -5.51 -16.54
CA LYS A 194 -1.10 -6.68 -17.35
C LYS A 194 -0.83 -7.87 -16.44
N LEU A 195 -1.48 -9.01 -16.70
CA LEU A 195 -1.25 -10.26 -15.99
C LEU A 195 -0.60 -11.27 -16.92
N THR A 196 0.59 -11.75 -16.54
CA THR A 196 1.29 -12.83 -17.23
C THR A 196 1.23 -14.09 -16.36
N LEU A 197 0.54 -15.13 -16.83
CA LEU A 197 0.46 -16.40 -16.13
C LEU A 197 1.80 -17.16 -16.24
N TYR A 198 2.26 -17.70 -15.12
CA TYR A 198 3.38 -18.65 -15.10
C TYR A 198 2.86 -20.08 -15.21
N PHE A 199 1.82 -20.40 -14.43
CA PHE A 199 1.08 -21.65 -14.56
C PHE A 199 -0.31 -21.54 -13.96
N VAL A 200 -1.19 -22.42 -14.43
CA VAL A 200 -2.42 -22.85 -13.77
C VAL A 200 -2.34 -24.36 -13.66
N ALA A 201 -2.46 -24.90 -12.45
CA ALA A 201 -2.30 -26.33 -12.20
C ALA A 201 -3.40 -26.86 -11.29
N PRO A 202 -4.03 -28.00 -11.62
CA PRO A 202 -4.91 -28.71 -10.70
C PRO A 202 -4.19 -28.99 -9.38
N PHE A 203 -4.81 -28.65 -8.26
CA PHE A 203 -4.20 -28.81 -6.94
C PHE A 203 -3.82 -30.28 -6.66
N ALA A 204 -4.64 -31.22 -7.13
CA ALA A 204 -4.39 -32.65 -6.98
C ALA A 204 -3.15 -33.15 -7.74
N GLN A 205 -2.77 -32.48 -8.83
CA GLN A 205 -1.63 -32.85 -9.67
C GLN A 205 -0.35 -32.08 -9.29
N GLY A 206 -0.51 -30.88 -8.72
CA GLY A 206 0.59 -29.97 -8.44
C GLY A 206 1.19 -29.36 -9.71
N TRP A 207 2.28 -28.60 -9.55
CA TRP A 207 2.89 -27.80 -10.63
C TRP A 207 4.18 -28.41 -11.20
N GLY A 208 4.47 -29.69 -10.94
CA GLY A 208 5.72 -30.35 -11.35
C GLY A 208 5.94 -30.46 -12.86
N ALA A 209 4.87 -30.33 -13.65
CA ALA A 209 4.91 -30.32 -15.12
C ALA A 209 4.92 -28.90 -15.73
N ALA A 210 4.85 -27.84 -14.91
CA ALA A 210 4.85 -26.47 -15.40
C ALA A 210 6.20 -26.10 -16.01
N THR A 211 6.18 -25.43 -17.16
CA THR A 211 7.37 -24.90 -17.83
C THR A 211 7.42 -23.38 -17.71
N ASN A 212 8.62 -22.80 -17.64
CA ASN A 212 8.75 -21.35 -17.66
C ASN A 212 8.18 -20.76 -18.95
N SER A 213 7.17 -19.88 -18.82
CA SER A 213 6.65 -19.13 -19.96
C SER A 213 7.72 -18.18 -20.51
N PRO A 214 8.00 -18.17 -21.82
CA PRO A 214 8.93 -17.21 -22.42
C PRO A 214 8.41 -15.77 -22.38
N GLU A 215 7.10 -15.56 -22.22
CA GLU A 215 6.46 -14.24 -22.12
C GLU A 215 6.56 -13.60 -20.72
N ALA A 216 7.01 -14.37 -19.72
CA ALA A 216 7.21 -13.94 -18.34
C ALA A 216 8.53 -13.17 -18.08
N ARG A 217 9.19 -12.68 -19.13
CA ARG A 217 10.50 -12.02 -19.06
C ARG A 217 10.43 -10.52 -19.28
#